data_AF-A0A9P7DV15-F1
#
_entry.id   AF-A0A9P7DV15-F1
#
_cell.length_a   1.000
_cell.length_b   1.000
_cell.length_c   1.000
_cell.angle_alpha   90.00
_cell.angle_beta   90.00
_cell.angle_gamma   90.00
#
_symmetry.space_group_name_H-M   'P 1'
#
loop_
_entity.id
_entity.type
_entity.pdbx_description
1 polymer ?
#
loop_
_entity_poly.entity_id
_entity_poly.type
_entity_poly.pdbx_seq_one_letter_code
_entity_poly.pdbx_strand_id
1 'polypeptide(L)' 'VDLTSARSLQSIYVMLSQAPKLRNIAILRWFSSKTLNSGLQGDTQEELKRLGCLFPC' A
#
# COMPACT_ATOMS: atom_id res chain seq x y z
N VAL A 1 10.48 5.87 7.33
CA VAL A 1 9.32 5.07 7.82
C VAL A 1 9.78 3.62 7.94
N ASP A 2 9.49 2.94 9.04
CA ASP A 2 9.77 1.50 9.15
C ASP A 2 8.61 0.66 8.59
N LEU A 3 8.74 0.26 7.32
CA LEU A 3 7.75 -0.56 6.63
C LEU A 3 7.65 -1.99 7.19
N THR A 4 8.64 -2.46 7.97
CA THR A 4 8.58 -3.79 8.60
C THR A 4 7.60 -3.86 9.77
N SER A 5 7.22 -2.69 10.32
CA SER A 5 6.19 -2.58 11.36
C SER A 5 4.75 -2.59 10.80
N ALA A 6 4.59 -2.46 9.48
CA ALA A 6 3.28 -2.39 8.87
C ALA A 6 2.60 -3.76 8.88
N ARG A 7 1.37 -3.81 9.42
CA ARG A 7 0.58 -5.04 9.54
C ARG A 7 -0.36 -5.29 8.36
N SER A 8 -0.46 -4.33 7.44
CA SER A 8 -1.35 -4.40 6.27
C SER A 8 -0.89 -3.45 5.16
N LEU A 9 -1.37 -3.71 3.94
CA LEU A 9 -1.14 -2.84 2.78
C LEU A 9 -1.64 -1.41 3.03
N GLN A 10 -2.79 -1.26 3.69
CA GLN A 10 -3.36 0.04 4.03
C GLN A 10 -2.43 0.83 4.97
N SER A 11 -1.80 0.15 5.93
CA SER A 11 -0.83 0.78 6.84
C SER A 11 0.37 1.32 6.06
N ILE A 12 0.86 0.57 5.07
CA ILE A 12 1.95 0.99 4.18
C ILE A 12 1.52 2.21 3.37
N TYR A 13 0.32 2.20 2.80
CA TYR A 13 -0.22 3.32 2.04
C TYR A 13 -0.29 4.61 2.88
N VAL A 14 -0.86 4.53 4.09
CA VAL A 14 -0.94 5.66 5.03
C VAL A 14 0.43 6.17 5.42
N MET A 15 1.40 5.28 5.63
CA MET A 15 2.76 5.66 5.96
C MET A 15 3.47 6.37 4.80
N LEU A 16 3.27 5.93 3.56
CA LEU A 16 3.88 6.52 2.37
C LEU A 16 3.18 7.82 1.96
N SER A 17 1.86 7.93 2.16
CA SER A 17 1.08 9.13 1.79
C SER A 17 1.45 10.37 2.64
N GLN A 18 2.06 10.19 3.81
CA GLN A 18 2.58 11.29 4.61
C GLN A 18 3.84 11.94 4.02
N ALA A 19 4.51 11.30 3.06
CA ALA A 19 5.70 11.85 2.42
C ALA A 19 5.33 12.53 1.09
N PRO A 20 5.46 13.87 0.95
CA PRO A 20 5.02 14.57 -0.26
C PRO A 20 5.91 14.31 -1.49
N LYS A 21 7.13 13.78 -1.29
CA LYS A 21 8.09 13.48 -2.35
C LYS A 21 8.85 12.20 -2.00
N LEU A 22 9.12 11.36 -3.00
CA LEU A 22 9.86 10.10 -2.82
C LEU A 22 11.23 10.28 -2.20
N ARG A 23 11.94 11.38 -2.52
CA ARG A 23 13.25 11.70 -1.92
C ARG A 23 13.21 11.91 -0.40
N ASN A 24 12.03 12.12 0.17
CA ASN A 24 11.83 12.28 1.62
C ASN A 24 11.52 10.93 2.29
N ILE A 25 11.55 9.81 1.55
CA ILE A 25 11.29 8.47 2.05
C ILE A 25 12.62 7.75 2.23
N ALA A 26 12.94 7.41 3.47
CA ALA A 26 14.03 6.50 3.80
C ALA A 26 13.45 5.13 4.19
N ILE A 27 13.90 4.10 3.48
CA ILE A 27 13.64 2.69 3.80
C ILE A 27 14.73 2.23 4.76
N LEU A 28 14.38 2.06 6.04
CA LEU A 28 15.35 1.71 7.10
C LEU A 28 15.72 0.23 7.10
N ARG A 29 14.85 -0.63 6.56
CA ARG A 29 15.02 -2.08 6.50
C ARG A 29 14.45 -2.62 5.21
N TRP A 30 15.13 -3.60 4.62
CA TRP A 30 14.64 -4.29 3.44
C TRP A 30 13.35 -5.04 3.78
N PHE A 31 12.36 -4.99 2.88
CA PHE A 31 11.10 -5.71 3.02
C PHE A 31 10.83 -6.51 1.74
N SER A 32 10.17 -7.67 1.87
CA SER A 32 9.83 -8.49 0.71
C SER A 32 8.64 -7.92 -0.06
N SER A 33 8.71 -7.90 -1.39
CA SER A 33 7.58 -7.56 -2.26
C SER A 33 6.39 -8.51 -2.10
N LYS A 34 6.59 -9.72 -1.57
CA LYS A 34 5.48 -10.63 -1.20
C LYS A 34 4.55 -10.03 -0.14
N THR A 35 5.10 -9.19 0.74
CA THR A 35 4.34 -8.46 1.78
C THR A 35 3.50 -7.32 1.18
N LEU A 36 3.91 -6.77 0.03
CA LEU A 36 3.16 -5.77 -0.71
C LEU A 36 2.15 -6.38 -1.68
N ASN A 37 2.41 -7.60 -2.16
CA ASN A 37 1.56 -8.27 -3.14
C ASN A 37 0.42 -9.08 -2.52
N SER A 38 0.19 -8.99 -1.21
CA SER A 38 -1.13 -9.33 -0.68
C SER A 38 -2.09 -8.29 -1.25
N GLY A 39 -2.76 -8.63 -2.35
CA GLY A 39 -3.70 -7.75 -3.03
C GLY A 39 -4.72 -7.17 -2.06
N LEU A 40 -5.36 -6.07 -2.46
CA LEU A 40 -6.52 -5.55 -1.75
C LEU A 40 -7.49 -6.70 -1.47
N GLN A 41 -7.95 -6.81 -0.21
CA GLN A 41 -8.95 -7.82 0.14
C GLN A 41 -10.13 -7.71 -0.84
N GLY A 42 -10.71 -8.85 -1.22
CA GLY A 42 -11.72 -8.94 -2.28
C GLY A 42 -12.83 -7.88 -2.12
N ASP A 43 -13.29 -7.67 -0.89
CA ASP A 43 -14.32 -6.67 -0.57
C ASP A 43 -13.89 -5.23 -0.88
N THR A 44 -12.64 -4.88 -0.58
CA THR A 44 -12.11 -3.53 -0.90
C THR A 44 -11.90 -3.36 -2.40
N GLN A 45 -11.50 -4.42 -3.09
CA GLN A 45 -11.32 -4.40 -4.53
C GLN A 45 -12.66 -4.26 -5.27
N GLU A 46 -13.69 -4.98 -4.82
CA GLU A 46 -15.06 -4.86 -5.34
C GLU A 46 -15.66 -3.48 -5.09
N GLU A 47 -15.43 -2.91 -3.91
CA GLU A 47 -15.91 -1.55 -3.62
C GLU A 47 -15.20 -0.50 -4.47
N LEU A 48 -13.89 -0.63 -4.68
CA LEU A 48 -13.13 0.25 -5.58
C LEU A 48 -13.56 0.10 -7.06
N LYS A 49 -13.96 -1.11 -7.49
CA LYS A 49 -14.59 -1.30 -8.81
C LYS A 49 -15.95 -0.61 -8.89
N ARG A 50 -16.80 -0.75 -7.87
CA ARG A 50 -18.10 -0.05 -7.78
C ARG A 50 -17.95 1.46 -7.88
N LEU A 51 -16.94 2.01 -7.21
CA LEU A 51 -16.63 3.44 -7.23
C LEU A 51 -15.95 3.89 -8.53
N GLY A 52 -15.74 2.99 -9.50
CA GLY A 52 -15.07 3.30 -10.78
C GLY A 52 -13.58 3.64 -10.64
N CYS A 53 -12.98 3.38 -9.47
CA CYS A 53 -11.58 3.67 -9.17
C CYS A 53 -10.62 2.58 -9.69
N LEU A 54 -11.15 1.42 -10.07
CA LEU A 54 -10.42 0.33 -10.72
C LEU A 54 -11.05 0.06 -12.09
N PHE A 55 -10.27 0.19 -13.15
CA PHE A 55 -10.67 -0.25 -14.49
C PHE A 55 -10.62 -1.79 -14.57
N PRO A 56 -11.57 -2.43 -15.29
CA PRO A 56 -11.47 -3.85 -15.57
C PRO A 56 -10.22 -4.11 -16.42
N CYS A 57 -9.38 -5.05 -15.97
CA CYS A 57 -8.26 -5.58 -16.76
C CYS A 57 -8.76 -6.49 -17.88
#